data_AF-A0A656JTG2-F1
#
_entry.id   AF-A0A656JTG2-F1
#
_cell.length_a   1.000
_cell.length_b   1.000
_cell.length_c   1.000
_cell.angle_alpha   90.00
_cell.angle_beta   90.00
_cell.angle_gamma   90.00
#
_symmetry.space_group_name_H-M   'P 1'
#
loop_
_entity.id
_entity.type
_entity.pdbx_description
1 polymer ?
#
loop_
_entity_poly.entity_id
_entity_poly.type
_entity_poly.pdbx_seq_one_letter_code
_entity_poly.pdbx_strand_id
1 'polypeptide(L)'
;RRAFGEKGGLIAGMATLIEFVFAPPAIAMAIGAYLNVQYPGLDPKHAAVGAYIVFMALNIVGVKLAATFELVVCILAVAELLVFMGVVAPAFSFSNFALNGWAGSQTFGPEAIAGMFAAIPFAIWFFLAIEGAAMAAEEAKDPKRTIPKAYISGILTLVFLAIGVMLFAG
;
A
#
# COMPACT_ATOMS: atom_id res chain seq x y z
N ARG A 1 3.75 -24.68 -7.26
CA ARG A 1 4.14 -25.98 -7.86
C ARG A 1 5.51 -26.50 -7.42
N ARG A 2 6.62 -25.74 -7.59
CA ARG A 2 7.97 -26.24 -7.23
C ARG A 2 8.26 -26.36 -5.72
N ALA A 3 7.67 -25.49 -4.89
CA ALA A 3 7.92 -25.49 -3.44
C ALA A 3 6.90 -26.32 -2.63
N PHE A 4 5.60 -26.18 -2.92
CA PHE A 4 4.50 -26.79 -2.12
C PHE A 4 3.66 -27.83 -2.88
N GLY A 5 4.22 -28.42 -3.95
CA GLY A 5 3.50 -29.38 -4.80
C GLY A 5 2.36 -28.77 -5.62
N GLU A 6 1.53 -29.63 -6.19
CA GLU A 6 0.46 -29.23 -7.11
C GLU A 6 -0.74 -28.59 -6.39
N LYS A 7 -1.22 -29.21 -5.31
CA LYS A 7 -2.34 -28.70 -4.50
C LYS A 7 -2.02 -27.35 -3.84
N GLY A 8 -0.84 -27.22 -3.22
CA GLY A 8 -0.41 -25.95 -2.61
C GLY A 8 -0.19 -24.85 -3.64
N GLY A 9 0.30 -25.22 -4.84
CA GLY A 9 0.40 -24.29 -5.97
C GLY A 9 -0.96 -23.80 -6.47
N LEU A 10 -1.95 -24.68 -6.53
CA LEU A 10 -3.31 -24.34 -6.95
C LEU A 10 -3.96 -23.37 -5.95
N ILE A 11 -3.88 -23.66 -4.65
CA ILE A 11 -4.46 -22.79 -3.61
C ILE A 11 -3.82 -21.40 -3.64
N ALA A 12 -2.49 -21.33 -3.68
CA ALA A 12 -1.78 -20.05 -3.76
C ALA A 12 -2.17 -19.27 -5.02
N GLY A 13 -2.21 -19.93 -6.18
CA GLY A 13 -2.62 -19.28 -7.44
C GLY A 13 -4.06 -18.76 -7.40
N MET A 14 -5.00 -19.52 -6.83
CA MET A 14 -6.38 -19.06 -6.65
C MET A 14 -6.47 -17.87 -5.70
N ALA A 15 -5.73 -17.90 -4.58
CA ALA A 15 -5.70 -16.78 -3.64
C ALA A 15 -5.15 -15.50 -4.29
N THR A 16 -4.04 -15.61 -5.02
CA THR A 16 -3.44 -14.50 -5.77
C THR A 16 -4.38 -13.96 -6.85
N LEU A 17 -5.08 -14.83 -7.59
CA LEU A 17 -6.07 -14.38 -8.57
C LEU A 17 -7.23 -13.61 -7.93
N ILE A 18 -7.74 -14.09 -6.80
CA ILE A 18 -8.77 -13.39 -6.03
C ILE A 18 -8.25 -12.01 -5.63
N GLU A 19 -7.05 -11.95 -5.04
CA GLU A 19 -6.42 -10.69 -4.65
C GLU A 19 -6.33 -9.70 -5.82
N PHE A 20 -5.80 -10.10 -6.97
CA PHE A 20 -5.66 -9.23 -8.13
C PHE A 20 -6.98 -8.84 -8.79
N VAL A 21 -8.05 -9.63 -8.63
CA VAL A 21 -9.38 -9.26 -9.12
C VAL A 21 -10.02 -8.20 -8.22
N PHE A 22 -9.82 -8.27 -6.91
CA PHE A 22 -10.46 -7.36 -5.94
C PHE A 22 -9.63 -6.11 -5.61
N ALA A 23 -8.31 -6.16 -5.74
CA ALA A 23 -7.45 -5.03 -5.42
C ALA A 23 -7.70 -3.78 -6.31
N PRO A 24 -7.81 -3.89 -7.65
CA PRO A 24 -8.00 -2.71 -8.50
C PRO A 24 -9.35 -1.99 -8.25
N PRO A 25 -10.50 -2.68 -8.13
CA PRO A 25 -11.75 -2.03 -7.72
C PRO A 25 -11.68 -1.41 -6.32
N ALA A 26 -10.99 -2.03 -5.36
CA ALA A 26 -10.83 -1.48 -4.02
C ALA A 26 -10.03 -0.17 -4.04
N ILE A 27 -8.92 -0.11 -4.79
CA ILE A 27 -8.11 1.10 -4.96
C ILE A 27 -8.91 2.18 -5.72
N ALA A 28 -9.65 1.81 -6.77
CA ALA A 28 -10.50 2.75 -7.50
C ALA A 28 -11.60 3.35 -6.60
N MET A 29 -12.19 2.55 -5.71
CA MET A 29 -13.14 3.03 -4.70
C MET A 29 -12.48 3.97 -3.69
N ALA A 30 -11.24 3.71 -3.28
CA ALA A 30 -10.50 4.63 -2.41
C ALA A 30 -10.28 6.00 -3.07
N ILE A 31 -9.95 6.02 -4.37
CA ILE A 31 -9.84 7.26 -5.16
C ILE A 31 -11.20 7.98 -5.23
N GLY A 32 -12.28 7.24 -5.50
CA GLY A 32 -13.63 7.80 -5.55
C GLY A 32 -14.07 8.41 -4.21
N ALA A 33 -13.76 7.74 -3.09
CA ALA A 33 -14.02 8.25 -1.75
C ALA A 33 -13.21 9.52 -1.46
N TYR A 34 -11.93 9.56 -1.82
CA TYR A 34 -11.09 10.75 -1.68
C TYR A 34 -11.64 11.94 -2.48
N LEU A 35 -12.06 11.71 -3.73
CA LEU A 35 -12.65 12.76 -4.56
C LEU A 35 -13.99 13.26 -4.00
N ASN A 36 -14.80 12.41 -3.38
CA ASN A 36 -16.06 12.82 -2.76
C ASN A 36 -15.84 13.74 -1.55
N VAL A 37 -14.77 13.55 -0.76
CA VAL A 37 -14.41 14.48 0.33
C VAL A 37 -14.17 15.89 -0.21
N GLN A 38 -13.50 16.01 -1.36
CA GLN A 38 -13.21 17.31 -1.99
C GLN A 38 -14.39 17.86 -2.80
N TYR A 39 -15.20 16.97 -3.38
CA TYR A 39 -16.36 17.26 -4.22
C TYR A 39 -17.59 16.47 -3.74
N PRO A 40 -18.29 16.93 -2.69
CA PRO A 40 -19.38 16.16 -2.06
C PRO A 40 -20.55 15.80 -2.99
N GLY A 41 -20.75 16.55 -4.08
CA GLY A 41 -21.77 16.27 -5.09
C GLY A 41 -21.41 15.16 -6.08
N LEU A 42 -20.17 14.66 -6.07
CA LEU A 42 -19.72 13.58 -6.94
C LEU A 42 -19.91 12.23 -6.25
N ASP A 43 -20.74 11.35 -6.81
CA ASP A 43 -20.87 9.98 -6.28
C ASP A 43 -19.52 9.25 -6.37
N PRO A 44 -19.00 8.72 -5.25
CA PRO A 44 -17.76 7.95 -5.21
C PRO A 44 -17.71 6.82 -6.25
N LYS A 45 -18.84 6.16 -6.54
CA LYS A 45 -18.91 5.03 -7.47
C LYS A 45 -18.65 5.47 -8.91
N HIS A 46 -19.19 6.61 -9.32
CA HIS A 46 -18.95 7.13 -10.67
C HIS A 46 -17.48 7.53 -10.84
N ALA A 47 -16.90 8.18 -9.82
CA ALA A 47 -15.48 8.53 -9.80
C ALA A 47 -14.58 7.28 -9.85
N ALA A 48 -14.92 6.25 -9.07
CA ALA A 48 -14.19 4.98 -9.04
C ALA A 48 -14.23 4.25 -10.39
N VAL A 49 -15.42 4.13 -11.00
CA VAL A 49 -15.55 3.51 -12.33
C VAL A 49 -14.76 4.28 -13.39
N GLY A 50 -14.81 5.61 -13.36
CA GLY A 50 -14.01 6.45 -14.24
C GLY A 50 -12.50 6.22 -14.08
N ALA A 51 -12.00 6.25 -12.84
CA ALA A 51 -10.61 5.97 -12.52
C ALA A 51 -10.19 4.56 -13.00
N TYR A 52 -11.01 3.54 -12.72
CA TYR A 52 -10.76 2.16 -13.15
C TYR A 52 -10.61 2.07 -14.68
N ILE A 53 -11.51 2.68 -15.45
CA ILE A 53 -11.45 2.68 -16.92
C ILE A 53 -10.17 3.37 -17.41
N VAL A 54 -9.78 4.50 -16.80
CA VAL A 54 -8.57 5.24 -17.16
C VAL A 54 -7.31 4.40 -16.92
N PHE A 55 -7.16 3.83 -15.72
CA PHE A 55 -5.99 3.00 -15.40
C PHE A 55 -5.95 1.72 -16.22
N MET A 56 -7.09 1.10 -16.49
CA MET A 56 -7.19 -0.06 -17.37
C MET A 56 -6.75 0.30 -18.79
N ALA A 57 -7.24 1.40 -19.35
CA ALA A 57 -6.84 1.86 -20.68
C ALA A 57 -5.33 2.14 -20.75
N LEU A 58 -4.78 2.80 -19.73
CA LEU A 58 -3.35 3.08 -19.62
C LEU A 58 -2.51 1.79 -19.59
N ASN A 59 -2.97 0.77 -18.86
CA ASN A 59 -2.34 -0.56 -18.84
C ASN A 59 -2.42 -1.29 -20.19
N ILE A 60 -3.51 -1.11 -20.94
CA ILE A 60 -3.67 -1.70 -22.29
C ILE A 60 -2.75 -1.02 -23.32
N VAL A 61 -2.55 0.30 -23.22
CA VAL A 61 -1.74 1.08 -24.19
C VAL A 61 -0.27 0.67 -24.17
N GLY A 62 0.28 0.29 -23.01
CA GLY A 62 1.61 -0.33 -22.99
C GLY A 62 2.26 -0.39 -21.61
N VAL A 63 2.88 -1.54 -21.32
CA VAL A 63 3.56 -1.85 -20.05
C VAL A 63 4.63 -0.83 -19.70
N LYS A 64 5.44 -0.38 -20.67
CA LYS A 64 6.50 0.61 -20.40
C LYS A 64 5.94 1.97 -20.00
N LEU A 65 4.83 2.40 -20.61
CA LEU A 65 4.17 3.66 -20.26
C LEU A 65 3.54 3.55 -18.87
N ALA A 66 2.87 2.42 -18.60
CA ALA A 66 2.28 2.12 -17.30
C ALA A 66 3.32 2.14 -16.17
N ALA A 67 4.39 1.36 -16.31
CA ALA A 67 5.46 1.31 -15.32
C ALA A 67 6.14 2.68 -15.09
N THR A 68 6.31 3.47 -16.15
CA THR A 68 6.88 4.83 -16.00
C THR A 68 5.94 5.76 -15.26
N PHE A 69 4.64 5.73 -15.59
CA PHE A 69 3.63 6.52 -14.92
C PHE A 69 3.51 6.15 -13.44
N GLU A 70 3.43 4.86 -13.13
CA GLU A 70 3.37 4.33 -11.76
C GLU A 70 4.61 4.73 -10.95
N LEU A 71 5.80 4.66 -11.56
CA LEU A 71 7.04 5.11 -10.91
C LEU A 71 7.00 6.60 -10.58
N VAL A 72 6.53 7.45 -11.50
CA VAL A 72 6.41 8.89 -11.26
C VAL A 72 5.43 9.17 -10.11
N VAL A 73 4.26 8.52 -10.12
CA VAL A 73 3.26 8.67 -9.05
C VAL A 73 3.82 8.18 -7.71
N CYS A 74 4.56 7.07 -7.70
CA CYS A 74 5.21 6.55 -6.49
C CYS A 74 6.24 7.54 -5.92
N ILE A 75 7.10 8.12 -6.78
CA ILE A 75 8.08 9.13 -6.36
C ILE A 75 7.37 10.37 -5.79
N LEU A 76 6.28 10.83 -6.42
CA LEU A 76 5.49 11.95 -5.91
C LEU A 76 4.86 11.62 -4.55
N ALA A 77 4.29 10.44 -4.39
CA ALA A 77 3.70 10.00 -3.12
C ALA A 77 4.76 9.93 -2.00
N VAL A 78 5.95 9.38 -2.28
CA VAL A 78 7.05 9.37 -1.30
C VAL A 78 7.49 10.79 -0.97
N ALA A 79 7.63 11.67 -1.96
CA ALA A 79 7.99 13.07 -1.73
C ALA A 79 6.95 13.80 -0.87
N GLU A 80 5.66 13.58 -1.12
CA GLU A 80 4.56 14.12 -0.32
C GLU A 80 4.66 13.67 1.14
N LEU A 81 4.90 12.38 1.39
CA LEU A 81 5.09 11.85 2.75
C LEU A 81 6.29 12.48 3.45
N LEU A 82 7.41 12.67 2.75
CA LEU A 82 8.60 13.31 3.32
C LEU A 82 8.35 14.79 3.63
N VAL A 83 7.62 15.52 2.77
CA VAL A 83 7.21 16.90 3.02
C VAL A 83 6.27 16.96 4.22
N PHE A 84 5.28 16.08 4.30
CA PHE A 84 4.37 15.97 5.43
C PHE A 84 5.14 15.76 6.74
N MET A 85 6.07 14.80 6.78
CA MET A 85 6.93 14.55 7.95
C MET A 85 7.72 15.81 8.34
N GLY A 86 8.29 16.53 7.35
CA GLY A 86 9.02 17.77 7.60
C GLY A 86 8.16 18.91 8.15
N VAL A 87 6.92 19.03 7.67
CA VAL A 87 5.98 20.08 8.09
C VAL A 87 5.43 19.81 9.50
N VAL A 88 5.16 18.55 9.84
CA VAL A 88 4.61 18.21 11.17
C VAL A 88 5.71 18.01 12.22
N ALA A 89 6.97 17.76 11.83
CA ALA A 89 8.09 17.57 12.76
C ALA A 89 8.22 18.64 13.88
N PRO A 90 8.04 19.95 13.63
CA PRO A 90 8.09 20.96 14.69
C PRO A 90 6.94 20.87 15.71
N ALA A 91 5.81 20.26 15.32
CA ALA A 91 4.64 20.07 16.16
C ALA A 91 4.69 18.77 16.98
N PHE A 92 5.69 17.90 16.72
CA PHE A 92 5.85 16.65 17.44
C PHE A 92 6.05 16.89 18.95
N SER A 93 5.26 16.20 19.75
CA SER A 93 5.40 16.18 21.20
C SER A 93 5.25 14.75 21.69
N PHE A 94 6.26 14.22 22.39
CA PHE A 94 6.19 12.88 22.95
C PHE A 94 4.96 12.69 23.86
N SER A 95 4.52 13.75 24.55
CA SER A 95 3.29 13.71 25.33
C SER A 95 2.07 13.49 24.46
N ASN A 96 1.95 14.13 23.29
CA ASN A 96 0.83 13.94 22.36
C ASN A 96 0.89 12.56 21.70
N PHE A 97 2.08 12.09 21.36
CA PHE A 97 2.28 10.78 20.74
C PHE A 97 1.90 9.63 21.69
N ALA A 98 2.27 9.74 22.97
CA ALA A 98 1.98 8.72 23.97
C ALA A 98 0.56 8.82 24.55
N LEU A 99 -0.09 9.99 24.46
CA LEU A 99 -1.43 10.22 24.96
C LEU A 99 -2.42 9.23 24.30
N ASN A 100 -2.95 8.31 25.10
CA ASN A 100 -3.90 7.28 24.65
C ASN A 100 -3.33 6.31 23.58
N GLY A 101 -2.00 6.20 23.48
CA GLY A 101 -1.32 5.39 22.46
C GLY A 101 -1.53 3.88 22.57
N TRP A 102 -2.03 3.38 23.71
CA TRP A 102 -2.32 1.95 23.93
C TRP A 102 -3.78 1.63 23.65
N ALA A 103 -4.21 1.80 22.39
CA ALA A 103 -5.60 1.59 21.96
C ALA A 103 -6.62 2.42 22.75
N GLY A 104 -6.32 3.71 22.97
CA GLY A 104 -7.18 4.60 23.76
C GLY A 104 -6.78 4.73 25.24
N SER A 105 -5.75 4.01 25.69
CA SER A 105 -5.26 4.01 27.08
C SER A 105 -3.84 4.59 27.21
N GLN A 106 -3.51 5.08 28.40
CA GLN A 106 -2.15 5.55 28.77
C GLN A 106 -1.21 4.40 29.14
N THR A 107 -1.74 3.23 29.45
CA THR A 107 -0.98 2.06 29.87
C THR A 107 -1.28 0.86 28.98
N PHE A 108 -0.25 0.06 28.72
CA PHE A 108 -0.41 -1.22 28.04
C PHE A 108 -1.36 -2.13 28.82
N GLY A 109 -2.28 -2.77 28.11
CA GLY A 109 -3.27 -3.66 28.69
C GLY A 109 -3.88 -4.61 27.65
N PRO A 110 -4.84 -5.46 28.06
CA PRO A 110 -5.50 -6.42 27.16
C PRO A 110 -6.11 -5.76 25.91
N GLU A 111 -6.66 -4.55 26.05
CA GLU A 111 -7.22 -3.78 24.93
C GLU A 111 -6.17 -3.40 23.88
N ALA A 112 -4.92 -3.13 24.30
CA ALA A 112 -3.84 -2.87 23.36
C ALA A 112 -3.51 -4.11 22.52
N ILE A 113 -3.55 -5.31 23.13
CA ILE A 113 -3.35 -6.57 22.41
C ILE A 113 -4.47 -6.78 21.40
N ALA A 114 -5.73 -6.59 21.81
CA ALA A 114 -6.88 -6.67 20.90
C ALA A 114 -6.76 -5.67 19.74
N GLY A 115 -6.34 -4.44 20.03
CA GLY A 115 -6.06 -3.40 19.03
C GLY A 115 -4.97 -3.78 18.04
N MET A 116 -3.88 -4.42 18.49
CA MET A 116 -2.82 -4.92 17.60
C MET A 116 -3.37 -5.95 16.61
N PHE A 117 -4.18 -6.91 17.08
CA PHE A 117 -4.81 -7.90 16.20
C PHE A 117 -5.82 -7.25 15.23
N ALA A 118 -6.59 -6.26 15.70
CA ALA A 118 -7.52 -5.51 14.86
C ALA A 118 -6.83 -4.67 13.78
N ALA A 119 -5.57 -4.27 14.00
CA ALA A 119 -4.77 -3.50 13.04
C ALA A 119 -4.13 -4.37 11.94
N ILE A 120 -3.98 -5.69 12.14
CA ILE A 120 -3.32 -6.60 11.18
C ILE A 120 -3.91 -6.50 9.75
N PRO A 121 -5.25 -6.54 9.54
CA PRO A 121 -5.81 -6.45 8.19
C PRO A 121 -5.46 -5.14 7.47
N PHE A 122 -5.33 -4.04 8.22
CA PHE A 122 -4.92 -2.74 7.67
C PHE A 122 -3.41 -2.70 7.41
N ALA A 123 -2.60 -3.30 8.28
CA ALA A 123 -1.15 -3.37 8.10
C ALA A 123 -0.76 -4.14 6.81
N ILE A 124 -1.52 -5.17 6.44
CA ILE A 124 -1.29 -5.95 5.21
C ILE A 124 -1.35 -5.05 3.96
N TRP A 125 -2.23 -4.03 3.93
CA TRP A 125 -2.34 -3.12 2.80
C TRP A 125 -1.05 -2.34 2.49
N PHE A 126 -0.19 -2.09 3.48
CA PHE A 126 1.11 -1.44 3.24
C PHE A 126 2.06 -2.30 2.41
N PHE A 127 1.92 -3.63 2.50
CA PHE A 127 2.80 -4.59 1.83
C PHE A 127 2.11 -5.33 0.69
N LEU A 128 0.84 -5.03 0.45
CA LEU A 128 0.09 -5.51 -0.71
C LEU A 128 0.83 -5.09 -2.00
N ALA A 129 0.76 -5.94 -3.02
CA ALA A 129 1.47 -5.81 -4.30
C ALA A 129 3.00 -5.97 -4.28
N ILE A 130 3.67 -6.16 -3.12
CA ILE A 130 5.12 -6.47 -3.10
C ILE A 130 5.43 -7.79 -3.85
N GLU A 131 4.46 -8.70 -3.88
CA GLU A 131 4.49 -9.94 -4.67
C GLU A 131 4.56 -9.72 -6.18
N GLY A 132 4.11 -8.57 -6.67
CA GLY A 132 4.25 -8.15 -8.07
C GLY A 132 5.71 -8.08 -8.52
N ALA A 133 6.64 -7.79 -7.60
CA ALA A 133 8.07 -7.79 -7.91
C ALA A 133 8.55 -9.17 -8.38
N ALA A 134 8.05 -10.27 -7.81
CA ALA A 134 8.39 -11.61 -8.28
C ALA A 134 7.72 -11.98 -9.60
N MET A 135 6.53 -11.44 -9.89
CA MET A 135 5.84 -11.68 -11.16
C MET A 135 6.51 -10.95 -12.32
N ALA A 136 7.07 -9.77 -12.07
CA ALA A 136 7.90 -9.03 -13.03
C ALA A 136 9.28 -9.65 -13.29
N ALA A 137 9.59 -10.81 -12.68
CA ALA A 137 10.86 -11.49 -12.86
C ALA A 137 11.13 -11.92 -14.31
N GLU A 138 10.08 -12.19 -15.10
CA GLU A 138 10.22 -12.55 -16.52
C GLU A 138 10.70 -11.37 -17.39
N GLU A 139 10.43 -10.13 -16.95
CA GLU A 139 10.83 -8.90 -17.64
C GLU A 139 12.13 -8.29 -17.08
N ALA A 140 12.63 -8.81 -15.94
CA ALA A 140 13.85 -8.33 -15.32
C ALA A 140 15.11 -8.83 -16.05
N LYS A 141 16.05 -7.93 -16.32
CA LYS A 141 17.31 -8.23 -17.03
C LYS A 141 18.21 -9.24 -16.30
N ASP A 142 18.29 -9.15 -14.97
CA ASP A 142 18.99 -10.11 -14.10
C ASP A 142 18.12 -10.43 -12.89
N PRO A 143 17.16 -11.37 -13.02
CA PRO A 143 16.18 -11.65 -11.98
C PRO A 143 16.81 -12.14 -10.68
N LYS A 144 17.93 -12.89 -10.77
CA LYS A 144 18.62 -13.46 -9.60
C LYS A 144 19.15 -12.39 -8.65
N ARG A 145 19.53 -11.23 -9.18
CA ARG A 145 20.04 -10.11 -8.38
C ARG A 145 19.02 -8.99 -8.19
N THR A 146 18.19 -8.74 -9.19
CA THR A 146 17.25 -7.61 -9.21
C THR A 146 16.08 -7.86 -8.27
N ILE A 147 15.50 -9.06 -8.29
CA ILE A 147 14.31 -9.37 -7.49
C ILE A 147 14.61 -9.29 -5.99
N PRO A 148 15.65 -9.93 -5.43
CA PRO A 148 15.93 -9.83 -3.99
C PRO A 148 16.19 -8.39 -3.54
N LYS A 149 16.89 -7.59 -4.36
CA LYS A 149 17.15 -6.17 -4.06
C LYS A 149 15.87 -5.35 -4.09
N ALA A 150 14.99 -5.57 -5.07
CA ALA A 150 13.71 -4.87 -5.17
C ALA A 150 12.82 -5.17 -3.96
N TYR A 151 12.73 -6.44 -3.54
CA TYR A 151 11.98 -6.82 -2.33
C TYR A 151 12.52 -6.15 -1.07
N ILE A 152 13.82 -6.27 -0.81
CA ILE A 152 14.42 -5.74 0.42
C ILE A 152 14.31 -4.22 0.45
N SER A 153 14.66 -3.53 -0.64
CA SER A 153 14.58 -2.08 -0.71
C SER A 153 13.14 -1.56 -0.62
N GLY A 154 12.19 -2.23 -1.28
CA GLY A 154 10.77 -1.91 -1.21
C GLY A 154 10.23 -2.04 0.22
N ILE A 155 10.47 -3.17 0.89
CA ILE A 155 10.03 -3.39 2.28
C ILE A 155 10.67 -2.37 3.23
N LEU A 156 11.98 -2.13 3.12
CA LEU A 156 12.66 -1.16 3.99
C LEU A 156 12.11 0.25 3.79
N THR A 157 11.81 0.64 2.55
CA THR A 157 11.23 1.95 2.23
C THR A 157 9.82 2.08 2.85
N LEU A 158 8.98 1.07 2.69
CA LEU A 158 7.63 1.05 3.26
C LEU A 158 7.66 1.11 4.80
N VAL A 159 8.50 0.31 5.44
CA VAL A 159 8.66 0.31 6.90
C VAL A 159 9.16 1.66 7.40
N PHE A 160 10.17 2.24 6.73
CA PHE A 160 10.70 3.55 7.09
C PHE A 160 9.63 4.64 6.99
N LEU A 161 8.87 4.69 5.89
CA LEU A 161 7.82 5.67 5.69
C LEU A 161 6.67 5.48 6.69
N ALA A 162 6.24 4.23 6.94
CA ALA A 162 5.16 3.95 7.89
C ALA A 162 5.53 4.35 9.32
N ILE A 163 6.72 3.99 9.80
CA ILE A 163 7.21 4.38 11.13
C ILE A 163 7.42 5.89 11.18
N GLY A 164 7.98 6.47 10.12
CA GLY A 164 8.20 7.91 10.02
C GLY A 164 6.91 8.70 10.18
N VAL A 165 5.89 8.40 9.37
CA VAL A 165 4.58 9.04 9.46
C VAL A 165 3.95 8.81 10.84
N MET A 166 4.02 7.59 11.39
CA MET A 166 3.49 7.30 12.72
C MET A 166 4.13 8.18 13.80
N LEU A 167 5.45 8.33 13.78
CA LEU A 167 6.18 9.14 14.76
C LEU A 167 5.87 10.63 14.60
N PHE A 168 5.97 11.16 13.38
CA PHE A 168 5.80 12.61 13.16
C PHE A 168 4.34 13.06 13.20
N ALA A 169 3.36 12.17 13.04
CA ALA A 169 1.94 12.53 13.18
C ALA A 169 1.45 12.60 14.63
N GLY A 170 2.22 12.10 15.61
CA GLY A 170 1.88 12.19 17.03
C GLY A 170 2.47 13.38 17.76
#